data_AF-A0A6V7IGI8-F1
#
_entry.id   AF-A0A6V7IGI8-F1
#
_cell.length_a   1.000
_cell.length_b   1.000
_cell.length_c   1.000
_cell.angle_alpha   90.00
_cell.angle_beta   90.00
_cell.angle_gamma   90.00
#
_symmetry.space_group_name_H-M   'P 1'
#
loop_
_entity.id
_entity.type
_entity.pdbx_description
1 polymer ?
#
loop_
_entity_poly.entity_id
_entity_poly.type
_entity_poly.pdbx_seq_one_letter_code
_entity_poly.pdbx_strand_id
1 'polypeptide(L)'
;MCDKLFGIDGICWSPNGELLAIWCSTIEKSRLLVYSIVTDSHIGAFSAAGSEKKDSMNGFRNNIFEKCIRGIDKVVWNPSGQLLAIAGYNET
;
A
#
# COMPACT_ATOMS: atom_id res chain seq x y z
N MET A 1 -3.68 16.59 -0.95
CA MET A 1 -4.02 15.16 -1.07
C MET A 1 -2.93 14.52 -1.94
N CYS A 2 -2.37 13.38 -1.52
CA CYS A 2 -1.24 12.69 -2.17
C CYS A 2 0.19 13.17 -1.88
N ASP A 3 0.41 14.08 -0.92
CA ASP A 3 1.73 14.63 -0.55
C ASP A 3 2.78 13.57 -0.12
N LYS A 4 2.35 12.32 0.05
CA LYS A 4 3.16 11.16 0.46
C LYS A 4 3.52 10.23 -0.69
N LEU A 5 3.13 10.55 -1.92
CA LEU A 5 3.43 9.79 -3.13
C LEU A 5 4.45 10.56 -4.00
N PHE A 6 5.43 9.84 -4.55
CA PHE A 6 6.45 10.43 -5.44
C PHE A 6 5.91 10.67 -6.86
N GLY A 7 4.86 9.94 -7.24
CA GLY A 7 4.10 10.06 -8.48
C GLY A 7 2.77 9.35 -8.32
N ILE A 8 1.92 9.34 -9.34
CA ILE A 8 0.67 8.56 -9.33
C ILE A 8 0.72 7.61 -10.51
N ASP A 9 0.86 6.32 -10.20
CA ASP A 9 0.90 5.26 -11.21
C ASP A 9 -0.47 4.63 -11.42
N GLY A 10 -1.37 4.77 -10.44
CA GLY A 10 -2.76 4.41 -10.63
C GLY A 10 -3.67 4.80 -9.49
N ILE A 11 -4.96 4.71 -9.79
CA ILE A 11 -6.07 4.97 -8.88
C ILE A 11 -7.19 3.96 -9.11
N CYS A 12 -7.98 3.67 -8.07
CA CYS A 12 -9.24 2.96 -8.22
C CYS A 12 -10.22 3.31 -7.11
N TRP A 13 -11.50 3.40 -7.48
CA TRP A 13 -12.59 3.55 -6.52
C TRP A 13 -12.96 2.21 -5.89
N SER A 14 -13.40 2.23 -4.64
CA SER A 14 -14.12 1.11 -4.05
C SER A 14 -15.45 0.88 -4.80
N PRO A 15 -16.02 -0.34 -4.75
CA PRO A 15 -17.26 -0.66 -5.46
C PRO A 15 -18.45 0.22 -5.07
N ASN A 16 -18.50 0.69 -3.83
CA ASN A 16 -19.54 1.60 -3.34
C ASN A 16 -19.26 3.08 -3.66
N GLY A 17 -18.10 3.42 -4.23
CA GLY A 17 -17.70 4.77 -4.61
C GLY A 17 -17.27 5.68 -3.45
N GLU A 18 -17.22 5.18 -2.21
CA GLU A 18 -16.95 6.00 -1.02
C GLU A 18 -15.45 6.11 -0.68
N LEU A 19 -14.64 5.16 -1.16
CA LEU A 19 -13.21 5.12 -0.92
C LEU A 19 -12.44 5.24 -2.24
N LEU A 20 -11.34 5.98 -2.20
CA LEU A 20 -10.40 6.13 -3.31
C LEU A 20 -9.04 5.58 -2.89
N ALA A 21 -8.59 4.55 -3.60
CA ALA A 21 -7.22 4.07 -3.52
C ALA A 21 -6.36 4.78 -4.58
N ILE A 22 -5.19 5.27 -4.18
CA ILE A 22 -4.20 5.95 -5.03
C ILE A 22 -2.84 5.37 -4.70
N TRP A 23 -2.05 5.01 -5.70
CA TRP A 23 -0.72 4.45 -5.46
C TRP A 23 0.37 4.98 -6.36
N CYS A 24 1.59 4.81 -5.86
CA CYS A 24 2.84 4.96 -6.58
C CYS A 24 3.60 3.64 -6.50
N SER A 25 4.19 3.22 -7.61
CA SER A 25 5.03 2.05 -7.76
C SER A 25 6.46 2.51 -8.10
N THR A 26 7.33 2.47 -7.11
CA THR A 26 8.77 2.69 -7.29
C THR A 26 9.52 1.71 -6.40
N ILE A 27 10.66 1.19 -6.88
CA ILE A 27 11.38 0.06 -6.25
C ILE A 27 11.65 0.27 -4.74
N GLU A 28 11.78 1.52 -4.27
CA GLU A 28 12.09 1.84 -2.88
C GLU A 28 10.99 2.62 -2.15
N LYS A 29 10.00 3.17 -2.87
CA LYS A 29 8.97 4.06 -2.29
C LYS A 29 7.55 3.69 -2.73
N SER A 30 7.34 2.43 -3.12
CA SER A 30 6.01 1.94 -3.45
C SER A 30 5.06 2.09 -2.27
N ARG A 31 3.95 2.78 -2.53
CA ARG A 31 3.00 3.17 -1.51
C ARG A 31 1.60 3.26 -2.09
N LEU A 32 0.63 2.80 -1.32
CA LEU A 32 -0.78 3.00 -1.59
C LEU A 32 -1.42 3.76 -0.44
N LEU A 33 -2.29 4.70 -0.77
CA LEU A 33 -3.08 5.49 0.16
C LEU A 33 -4.56 5.21 -0.11
N VAL A 34 -5.36 5.13 0.94
CA VAL A 34 -6.82 5.02 0.87
C VAL A 34 -7.43 6.24 1.52
N TYR A 35 -8.27 6.94 0.78
CA TYR A 35 -9.04 8.10 1.22
C TYR A 35 -10.52 7.78 1.25
N SER A 36 -11.25 8.36 2.20
CA SER A 36 -12.71 8.40 2.21
C SER A 36 -13.16 9.76 1.72
N ILE A 37 -14.01 9.77 0.69
CA ILE A 37 -14.58 11.02 0.18
C ILE A 37 -15.79 11.48 1.00
N VAL A 38 -16.44 10.56 1.72
CA VAL A 38 -17.58 10.87 2.58
C VAL A 38 -17.14 11.69 3.79
N THR A 39 -15.96 11.38 4.33
CA THR A 39 -15.38 12.05 5.50
C THR A 39 -14.23 13.00 5.14
N ASP A 40 -13.94 13.15 3.84
CA ASP A 40 -12.82 13.94 3.30
C ASP A 40 -11.49 13.69 4.03
N SER A 41 -11.14 12.42 4.23
CA SER A 41 -10.04 12.05 5.12
C SER A 41 -9.22 10.85 4.64
N HIS A 42 -7.95 10.78 5.08
CA HIS A 42 -7.07 9.65 4.85
C HIS A 42 -7.38 8.53 5.85
N ILE A 43 -7.74 7.35 5.35
CA ILE A 43 -8.18 6.21 6.16
C ILE A 43 -7.05 5.21 6.42
N GLY A 44 -6.15 5.03 5.45
CA GLY A 44 -5.11 4.02 5.59
C GLY A 44 -4.05 4.10 4.51
N ALA A 45 -2.92 3.43 4.77
CA ALA A 45 -1.82 3.35 3.82
C ALA A 45 -1.15 1.99 3.87
N PHE A 46 -0.67 1.55 2.71
CA PHE A 46 0.25 0.43 2.56
C PHE A 46 1.60 0.97 2.07
N SER A 47 2.70 0.42 2.57
CA SER A 47 4.06 0.78 2.15
C SER A 47 4.91 -0.47 2.00
N ALA A 48 5.56 -0.58 0.84
CA ALA A 48 6.48 -1.66 0.47
C ALA A 48 7.81 -1.65 1.23
N ALA A 49 8.13 -0.54 1.91
CA ALA A 49 9.46 -0.31 2.46
C ALA A 49 9.92 -1.48 3.34
N GLY A 50 10.99 -2.14 2.87
CA GLY A 50 11.74 -3.09 3.66
C GLY A 50 12.11 -2.43 4.99
N SER A 51 11.93 -3.18 6.07
CA SER A 51 12.25 -2.70 7.40
C SER A 51 13.68 -2.17 7.49
N GLU A 52 13.87 -0.86 7.45
CA GLU A 52 15.00 -0.23 8.13
C GLU A 52 14.74 -0.28 9.64
N LYS A 53 14.61 -1.49 10.18
CA LYS A 53 14.74 -1.69 11.62
C LYS A 53 16.25 -1.70 11.87
N LYS A 54 16.78 -0.56 12.32
CA LYS A 54 17.99 -0.58 13.15
C LYS A 54 17.66 -1.47 14.34
N ASP A 55 18.23 -2.67 14.35
CA ASP A 55 18.15 -3.61 15.45
C ASP A 55 18.54 -2.88 16.74
N SER A 56 17.63 -2.87 17.70
CA SER A 56 17.95 -2.68 19.11
C SER A 56 17.02 -3.56 19.93
N MET A 57 17.51 -4.77 20.12
CA MET A 57 17.33 -5.68 21.25
C MET A 57 15.96 -6.39 21.47
N ASN A 58 16.05 -7.71 21.41
CA ASN A 58 15.29 -8.75 22.11
C ASN A 58 13.77 -8.91 21.88
N GLY A 59 13.42 -10.01 21.22
CA GLY A 59 12.15 -10.72 21.45
C GLY A 59 11.54 -11.32 20.18
N PHE A 60 11.67 -12.63 20.01
CA PHE A 60 10.98 -13.47 19.03
C PHE A 60 11.18 -13.12 17.54
N ARG A 61 12.26 -13.69 16.97
CA ARG A 61 12.42 -13.85 15.51
C ARG A 61 11.41 -14.87 14.98
N ASN A 62 10.20 -14.44 14.67
CA ASN A 62 9.40 -15.15 13.69
C ASN A 62 10.05 -14.90 12.32
N ASN A 63 10.77 -15.90 11.83
CA ASN A 63 11.37 -15.96 10.51
C ASN A 63 10.29 -15.95 9.40
N ILE A 64 9.60 -14.83 9.23
CA ILE A 64 8.95 -14.54 7.96
C ILE A 64 9.94 -13.62 7.25
N PHE A 65 10.77 -14.22 6.40
CA PHE A 65 11.28 -13.51 5.23
C PHE A 65 10.05 -13.09 4.41
N GLU A 66 9.34 -12.05 4.84
CA GLU A 66 8.27 -11.45 4.07
C GLU A 66 8.95 -10.88 2.84
N LYS A 67 8.80 -11.60 1.74
CA LYS A 67 9.10 -11.13 0.39
C LYS A 67 8.22 -9.89 0.17
N CYS A 68 8.71 -8.74 0.63
CA CYS A 68 7.97 -7.49 0.62
C CYS A 68 7.91 -7.02 -0.83
N ILE A 69 6.70 -6.83 -1.35
CA ILE A 69 6.47 -6.28 -2.70
C ILE A 69 7.21 -4.96 -2.84
N ARG A 70 8.17 -4.88 -3.77
CA ARG A 70 8.95 -3.68 -4.06
C ARG A 70 8.20 -2.72 -4.98
N GLY A 71 7.37 -3.26 -5.86
CA GLY A 71 6.53 -2.53 -6.79
C GLY A 71 5.07 -2.91 -6.66
N ILE A 72 4.17 -2.00 -6.98
CA ILE A 72 2.74 -2.28 -7.11
C ILE A 72 2.42 -2.41 -8.60
N ASP A 73 1.92 -3.57 -8.99
CA ASP A 73 1.47 -3.84 -10.37
C ASP A 73 -0.05 -3.71 -10.45
N LYS A 74 -0.76 -4.28 -9.47
CA LYS A 74 -2.22 -4.34 -9.50
C LYS A 74 -2.86 -4.12 -8.13
N VAL A 75 -3.96 -3.39 -8.13
CA VAL A 75 -4.77 -3.08 -6.95
C VAL A 75 -6.23 -3.38 -7.27
N VAL A 76 -6.86 -4.26 -6.49
CA VAL A 76 -8.25 -4.69 -6.73
C VAL A 76 -9.03 -4.75 -5.44
N TRP A 77 -10.17 -4.04 -5.41
CA TRP A 77 -11.16 -4.19 -4.36
C TRP A 77 -11.94 -5.49 -4.53
N ASN A 78 -12.23 -6.17 -3.43
CA ASN A 78 -13.23 -7.23 -3.46
C ASN A 78 -14.63 -6.62 -3.75
N PRO A 79 -15.62 -7.40 -4.22
CA PRO A 79 -16.94 -6.86 -4.58
C PRO A 79 -17.68 -6.17 -3.42
N SER A 80 -17.41 -6.55 -2.16
CA SER A 80 -18.03 -5.89 -1.00
C SER A 80 -17.35 -4.56 -0.62
N GLY A 81 -16.19 -4.24 -1.18
CA GLY A 81 -15.39 -3.06 -0.84
C GLY A 81 -14.70 -3.12 0.53
N GLN A 82 -14.80 -4.24 1.24
CA GLN A 82 -14.22 -4.40 2.57
C GLN A 82 -12.73 -4.75 2.54
N LEU A 83 -12.28 -5.38 1.45
CA LEU A 83 -10.91 -5.85 1.30
C LEU A 83 -10.29 -5.27 0.03
N LEU A 84 -9.00 -4.95 0.13
CA LEU A 84 -8.18 -4.45 -0.97
C LEU A 84 -6.98 -5.37 -1.16
N ALA A 85 -6.92 -6.04 -2.31
CA ALA A 85 -5.79 -6.87 -2.69
C ALA A 85 -4.75 -6.04 -3.44
N ILE A 86 -3.49 -6.23 -3.09
CA ILE A 86 -2.34 -5.59 -3.74
C ILE A 86 -1.43 -6.70 -4.26
N ALA A 87 -1.18 -6.69 -5.55
CA ALA A 87 -0.21 -7.57 -6.20
C ALA A 87 0.94 -6.74 -6.75
N GLY A 88 2.13 -7.31 -6.68
CA GLY A 88 3.36 -6.58 -6.93
C GLY A 88 4.52 -7.49 -7.28
N TYR A 89 5.61 -6.87 -7.72
CA TYR A 89 6.85 -7.56 -8.01
C TYR A 89 7.88 -7.31 -6.90
N ASN A 90 8.79 -8.26 -6.74
CA ASN A 90 9.80 -8.26 -5.69
C ASN A 90 11.23 -8.07 -6.23
N GLU A 91 11.37 -8.08 -7.55
CA GLU A 91 12.63 -8.21 -8.31
C GLU A 91 12.60 -7.18 -9.44
N THR A 92 13.78 -6.68 -9.83
CA THR A 92 13.99 -5.75 -10.96
C THR A 92 13.98 -6.46 -12.30
#